data_AF-A0A176RZZ1-F1
#
_entry.id   AF-A0A176RZZ1-F1
#
_cell.length_a   1.000
_cell.length_b   1.000
_cell.length_c   1.000
_cell.angle_alpha   90.00
_cell.angle_beta   90.00
_cell.angle_gamma   90.00
#
_symmetry.space_group_name_H-M   'P 1'
#
loop_
_entity.id
_entity.type
_entity.pdbx_description
1 polymer ?
#
loop_
_entity_poly.entity_id
_entity_poly.type
_entity_poly.pdbx_seq_one_letter_code
_entity_poly.pdbx_strand_id
1 'polypeptide(L)'
;MSIQYLKISNFKSIDSLELRNINDFSVFAGANGSGKSNFFDALDFVSRFIRFGLTDALRGHGGFDNIHSVKRLENEARRFEFEIECILPDDSTSAQYKYRLVIQALDTEPEINEQLFIDEKPAITRALDPVDYSVLFTFPRSPLSTLLKNVRVYRIEPFGASAPDQSDQDSSLLKRNGHNLPSVLKRLE
;
A
#
# COMPACT_ATOMS: atom_id res chain seq x y z
N MET A 1 -14.02 10.89 -0.97
CA MET A 1 -13.09 9.84 -1.45
C MET A 1 -13.81 8.52 -1.37
N SER A 2 -13.61 7.60 -2.32
CA SER A 2 -14.16 6.24 -2.22
C SER A 2 -13.27 5.27 -2.99
N ILE A 3 -12.95 4.11 -2.41
CA ILE A 3 -12.18 3.04 -3.06
C ILE A 3 -13.16 2.01 -3.61
N GLN A 4 -13.30 1.97 -4.93
CA GLN A 4 -14.28 1.15 -5.65
C GLN A 4 -13.74 -0.28 -5.87
N TYR A 5 -12.44 -0.40 -6.13
CA TYR A 5 -11.79 -1.67 -6.37
C TYR A 5 -10.36 -1.67 -5.85
N LEU A 6 -9.93 -2.83 -5.34
CA LEU A 6 -8.55 -3.08 -4.95
C LEU A 6 -8.21 -4.54 -5.28
N LYS A 7 -7.10 -4.76 -5.98
CA LYS A 7 -6.53 -6.07 -6.25
C LYS A 7 -5.09 -6.13 -5.80
N ILE A 8 -4.75 -7.23 -5.14
CA ILE A 8 -3.37 -7.64 -4.86
C ILE A 8 -3.20 -9.07 -5.36
N SER A 9 -2.12 -9.34 -6.08
CA SER A 9 -1.78 -10.69 -6.49
C SER A 9 -0.30 -10.98 -6.32
N ASN A 10 0.00 -12.25 -6.08
CA ASN A 10 1.34 -12.80 -5.92
C ASN A 10 2.18 -12.09 -4.82
N PHE A 11 1.63 -12.00 -3.60
CA PHE A 11 2.33 -11.41 -2.45
C PHE A 11 2.23 -12.32 -1.21
N LYS A 12 3.35 -12.87 -0.75
CA LYS A 12 3.41 -13.82 0.38
C LYS A 12 2.40 -14.97 0.20
N SER A 13 1.38 -15.04 1.06
CA SER A 13 0.33 -16.07 0.99
C SER A 13 -0.86 -15.71 0.09
N ILE A 14 -0.87 -14.49 -0.49
CA ILE A 14 -1.92 -13.98 -1.36
C ILE A 14 -1.63 -14.43 -2.79
N ASP A 15 -2.50 -15.28 -3.32
CA ASP A 15 -2.47 -15.66 -4.73
C ASP A 15 -3.17 -14.56 -5.55
N SER A 16 -4.47 -14.39 -5.34
CA SER A 16 -5.24 -13.25 -5.80
C SER A 16 -6.26 -12.85 -4.72
N LEU A 17 -6.30 -11.57 -4.39
CA LEU A 17 -7.29 -10.99 -3.49
C LEU A 17 -7.88 -9.76 -4.17
N GLU A 18 -9.21 -9.76 -4.30
CA GLU A 18 -9.98 -8.67 -4.89
C GLU A 18 -11.02 -8.19 -3.88
N LEU A 19 -11.09 -6.88 -3.69
CA LEU A 19 -12.08 -6.21 -2.86
C LEU A 19 -12.83 -5.19 -3.72
N ARG A 20 -14.14 -5.12 -3.52
CA ARG A 20 -15.04 -4.19 -4.21
C ARG A 20 -15.79 -3.36 -3.18
N ASN A 21 -16.03 -2.10 -3.50
CA ASN A 21 -16.81 -1.16 -2.67
C ASN A 21 -16.30 -1.10 -1.22
N ILE A 22 -15.01 -0.78 -1.03
CA ILE A 22 -14.42 -0.67 0.30
C ILE A 22 -14.93 0.61 0.95
N ASN A 23 -15.62 0.47 2.07
CA ASN A 23 -16.13 1.59 2.86
C ASN A 23 -15.01 2.26 3.65
N ASP A 24 -15.20 3.54 4.01
CA ASP A 24 -14.28 4.34 4.83
C ASP A 24 -13.89 3.64 6.14
N PHE A 25 -14.82 2.86 6.70
CA PHE A 25 -14.57 1.93 7.79
C PHE A 25 -14.90 0.50 7.36
N SER A 26 -13.89 -0.35 7.36
CA SER A 26 -14.00 -1.76 6.96
C SER A 26 -13.29 -2.66 7.98
N VAL A 27 -13.91 -3.77 8.34
CA VAL A 27 -13.37 -4.76 9.29
C VAL A 27 -13.07 -6.06 8.56
N PHE A 28 -11.83 -6.53 8.67
CA PHE A 28 -11.36 -7.79 8.07
C PHE A 28 -11.11 -8.82 9.17
N ALA A 29 -11.99 -9.81 9.27
CA ALA A 29 -11.88 -10.91 10.24
C ALA A 29 -11.76 -12.28 9.53
N GLY A 30 -11.06 -13.21 10.16
CA GLY A 30 -10.83 -14.55 9.60
C GLY A 30 -9.83 -15.36 10.41
N ALA A 31 -9.66 -16.64 10.10
CA ALA A 31 -8.76 -17.55 10.82
C ALA A 31 -7.29 -17.09 10.83
N ASN A 32 -6.51 -17.55 11.82
CA ASN A 32 -5.06 -17.31 11.82
C ASN A 32 -4.42 -17.89 10.56
N GLY A 33 -3.47 -17.17 9.97
CA GLY A 33 -2.83 -17.58 8.71
C GLY A 33 -3.65 -17.33 7.44
N SER A 34 -4.87 -16.76 7.52
CA SER A 34 -5.72 -16.49 6.35
C SER A 34 -5.23 -15.36 5.41
N GLY A 35 -4.05 -14.78 5.66
CA GLY A 35 -3.47 -13.71 4.84
C GLY A 35 -3.85 -12.27 5.23
N LYS A 36 -4.58 -12.05 6.33
CA LYS A 36 -4.98 -10.69 6.79
C LYS A 36 -3.78 -9.75 6.95
N SER A 37 -2.73 -10.17 7.66
CA SER A 37 -1.54 -9.34 7.85
C SER A 37 -0.79 -9.12 6.53
N ASN A 38 -0.81 -10.10 5.62
CA ASN A 38 -0.15 -10.00 4.32
C ASN A 38 -0.86 -8.98 3.41
N PHE A 39 -2.17 -8.80 3.55
CA PHE A 39 -2.92 -7.76 2.84
C PHE A 39 -2.43 -6.37 3.24
N PHE A 40 -2.35 -6.10 4.54
CA PHE A 40 -1.83 -4.82 5.02
C PHE A 40 -0.34 -4.62 4.70
N ASP A 41 0.46 -5.69 4.74
CA ASP A 41 1.86 -5.63 4.33
C ASP A 41 2.02 -5.29 2.84
N ALA A 42 1.16 -5.82 1.96
CA ALA A 42 1.18 -5.47 0.54
C ALA A 42 0.84 -3.99 0.32
N LEU A 43 -0.09 -3.43 1.11
CA LEU A 43 -0.41 -2.00 1.08
C LEU A 43 0.76 -1.13 1.59
N ASP A 44 1.45 -1.53 2.65
CA ASP A 44 2.67 -0.84 3.12
C ASP A 44 3.80 -0.95 2.07
N PHE A 45 3.92 -2.09 1.39
CA PHE A 45 4.89 -2.30 0.31
C PHE A 45 4.67 -1.32 -0.85
N VAL A 46 3.44 -1.20 -1.35
CA VAL A 46 3.07 -0.25 -2.41
C VAL A 46 3.32 1.20 -1.97
N SER A 47 2.94 1.54 -0.72
CA SER A 47 3.20 2.86 -0.14
C SER A 47 4.69 3.19 -0.11
N ARG A 48 5.53 2.27 0.35
CA ARG A 48 6.99 2.43 0.37
C ARG A 48 7.57 2.57 -1.03
N PHE A 49 7.16 1.72 -1.96
CA PHE A 49 7.60 1.77 -3.35
C PHE A 49 7.34 3.15 -3.97
N ILE A 50 6.12 3.67 -3.81
CA ILE A 50 5.74 4.98 -4.37
C ILE A 50 6.47 6.14 -3.68
N ARG A 51 6.88 5.98 -2.41
CA ARG A 51 7.59 7.02 -1.65
C ARG A 51 9.10 7.03 -1.88
N PHE A 52 9.72 5.85 -1.94
CA PHE A 52 11.15 5.68 -1.73
C PHE A 52 11.82 4.80 -2.80
N GLY A 53 11.05 4.20 -3.71
CA GLY A 53 11.57 3.28 -4.72
C GLY A 53 11.48 1.80 -4.30
N LEU A 54 11.69 0.92 -5.27
CA LEU A 54 11.51 -0.52 -5.12
C LEU A 54 12.59 -1.13 -4.24
N THR A 55 13.83 -0.67 -4.36
CA THR A 55 14.96 -1.10 -3.54
C THR A 55 14.68 -0.87 -2.05
N ASP A 56 14.14 0.30 -1.69
CA ASP A 56 13.77 0.58 -0.29
C ASP A 56 12.56 -0.24 0.16
N ALA A 57 11.56 -0.41 -0.71
CA ALA A 57 10.39 -1.24 -0.41
C ALA A 57 10.78 -2.69 -0.13
N LEU A 58 11.64 -3.29 -0.97
CA LEU A 58 12.17 -4.64 -0.77
C LEU A 58 12.94 -4.72 0.55
N ARG A 59 13.90 -3.82 0.78
CA ARG A 59 14.68 -3.79 2.02
C ARG A 59 13.80 -3.64 3.26
N GLY A 60 12.81 -2.76 3.21
CA GLY A 60 11.86 -2.51 4.30
C GLY A 60 10.98 -3.71 4.64
N HIS A 61 10.82 -4.65 3.71
CA HIS A 61 10.10 -5.91 3.90
C HIS A 61 11.03 -7.12 4.10
N GLY A 62 12.34 -6.93 4.24
CA GLY A 62 13.31 -8.01 4.47
C GLY A 62 13.80 -8.71 3.20
N GLY A 63 13.62 -8.11 2.02
CA GLY A 63 14.06 -8.65 0.74
C GLY A 63 13.01 -9.53 0.04
N PHE A 64 13.36 -10.00 -1.17
CA PHE A 64 12.47 -10.81 -2.03
C PHE A 64 11.94 -12.07 -1.33
N ASP A 65 12.80 -12.79 -0.61
CA ASP A 65 12.46 -14.01 0.11
C ASP A 65 11.32 -13.82 1.13
N ASN A 66 11.08 -12.58 1.57
CA ASN A 66 10.03 -12.24 2.51
C ASN A 66 8.75 -11.70 1.85
N ILE A 67 8.73 -11.47 0.53
CA ILE A 67 7.55 -10.95 -0.18
C ILE A 67 7.03 -11.87 -1.29
N HIS A 68 7.85 -12.78 -1.81
CA HIS A 68 7.47 -13.65 -2.92
C HIS A 68 6.26 -14.52 -2.58
N SER A 69 5.49 -14.87 -3.62
CA SER A 69 4.34 -15.75 -3.46
C SER A 69 4.78 -17.18 -3.21
N VAL A 70 4.47 -17.74 -2.04
CA VAL A 70 4.75 -19.15 -1.72
C VAL A 70 3.79 -20.13 -2.41
N LYS A 71 2.73 -19.60 -3.05
CA LYS A 71 1.71 -20.39 -3.77
C LYS A 71 2.02 -20.56 -5.26
N ARG A 72 3.00 -19.83 -5.79
CA ARG A 72 3.36 -19.83 -7.21
C ARG A 72 4.77 -20.38 -7.39
N LEU A 73 5.04 -20.86 -8.59
CA LEU A 73 6.36 -21.34 -9.01
C LEU A 73 6.97 -20.39 -10.03
N GLU A 74 8.30 -20.40 -10.10
CA GLU A 74 9.09 -19.76 -11.15
C GLU A 74 8.71 -18.28 -11.36
N ASN A 75 8.37 -17.89 -12.59
CA ASN A 75 8.15 -16.50 -12.99
C ASN A 75 6.95 -15.85 -12.28
N GLU A 76 5.92 -16.60 -11.94
CA GLU A 76 4.76 -16.07 -11.23
C GLU A 76 5.07 -15.76 -9.76
N ALA A 77 6.03 -16.47 -9.13
CA ALA A 77 6.49 -16.13 -7.78
C ALA A 77 7.31 -14.83 -7.74
N ARG A 78 7.91 -14.46 -8.88
CA ARG A 78 8.73 -13.25 -9.08
C ARG A 78 7.94 -12.04 -9.55
N ARG A 79 6.62 -12.19 -9.68
CA ARG A 79 5.71 -11.16 -10.15
C ARG A 79 4.89 -10.62 -8.99
N PHE A 80 4.67 -9.32 -8.93
CA PHE A 80 3.72 -8.68 -8.02
C PHE A 80 2.73 -7.86 -8.84
N GLU A 81 1.44 -7.96 -8.50
CA GLU A 81 0.42 -7.11 -9.12
C GLU A 81 -0.39 -6.35 -8.08
N PHE A 82 -0.63 -5.08 -8.38
CA PHE A 82 -1.50 -4.20 -7.61
C PHE A 82 -2.40 -3.42 -8.56
N GLU A 83 -3.68 -3.34 -8.23
CA GLU A 83 -4.64 -2.49 -8.94
C GLU A 83 -5.53 -1.78 -7.94
N ILE A 84 -5.81 -0.50 -8.18
CA ILE A 84 -6.77 0.28 -7.40
C ILE A 84 -7.63 1.13 -8.33
N GLU A 85 -8.93 1.13 -8.06
CA GLU A 85 -9.87 2.07 -8.65
C GLU A 85 -10.54 2.88 -7.54
N CYS A 86 -10.49 4.20 -7.65
CA CYS A 86 -11.03 5.09 -6.63
C CYS A 86 -11.54 6.40 -7.21
N ILE A 87 -12.45 7.03 -6.49
CA ILE A 87 -12.95 8.38 -6.78
C ILE A 87 -12.33 9.30 -5.75
N LEU A 88 -11.53 10.26 -6.22
CA LEU A 88 -10.78 11.18 -5.38
C LEU A 88 -11.19 12.63 -5.67
N PRO A 89 -11.27 13.49 -4.64
CA PRO A 89 -11.43 14.92 -4.87
C PRO A 89 -10.22 15.46 -5.63
N ASP A 90 -10.49 16.31 -6.62
CA ASP A 90 -9.52 17.00 -7.45
C ASP A 90 -9.94 18.46 -7.61
N ASP A 91 -9.22 19.35 -6.94
CA ASP A 91 -9.55 20.77 -6.71
C ASP A 91 -11.02 21.02 -6.34
N SER A 92 -11.86 21.33 -7.33
CA SER A 92 -13.28 21.69 -7.17
C SER A 92 -14.25 20.56 -7.55
N THR A 93 -13.73 19.41 -7.99
CA THR A 93 -14.52 18.29 -8.50
C THR A 93 -14.01 16.95 -7.94
N SER A 94 -14.54 15.83 -8.43
CA SER A 94 -13.99 14.50 -8.17
C SER A 94 -13.68 13.83 -9.49
N ALA A 95 -12.55 13.14 -9.57
CA ALA A 95 -12.17 12.35 -10.73
C ALA A 95 -12.05 10.87 -10.37
N GLN A 96 -12.32 10.01 -11.35
CA GLN A 96 -12.10 8.58 -11.24
C GLN A 96 -10.66 8.25 -11.61
N TYR A 97 -9.97 7.55 -10.73
CA TYR A 97 -8.61 7.08 -10.91
C TYR A 97 -8.62 5.55 -11.04
N LYS A 98 -7.90 5.04 -12.03
CA LYS A 98 -7.55 3.61 -12.11
C LYS A 98 -6.04 3.50 -12.27
N TYR A 99 -5.42 2.79 -11.35
CA TYR A 99 -3.97 2.59 -11.35
C TYR A 99 -3.63 1.11 -11.28
N ARG A 100 -2.75 0.69 -12.17
CA ARG A 100 -2.23 -0.68 -12.25
C ARG A 100 -0.72 -0.64 -12.16
N LEU A 101 -0.18 -1.49 -11.31
CA LEU A 101 1.24 -1.73 -11.11
C LEU A 101 1.51 -3.22 -11.31
N VAL A 102 2.47 -3.53 -12.16
CA VAL A 102 3.03 -4.88 -12.28
C VAL A 102 4.53 -4.77 -12.14
N ILE A 103 5.10 -5.55 -11.23
CA ILE A 103 6.55 -5.72 -11.08
C ILE A 103 6.90 -7.15 -11.46
N GLN A 104 7.88 -7.33 -12.32
CA GLN A 104 8.40 -8.63 -12.72
C GLN A 104 9.86 -8.77 -12.32
N ALA A 105 10.39 -10.00 -12.37
CA ALA A 105 11.80 -10.28 -12.08
C ALA A 105 12.29 -9.72 -10.73
N LEU A 106 11.43 -9.75 -9.70
CA LEU A 106 11.68 -9.15 -8.37
C LEU A 106 12.96 -9.62 -7.66
N ASP A 107 13.52 -10.77 -8.05
CA ASP A 107 14.73 -11.38 -7.48
C ASP A 107 16.03 -11.03 -8.23
N THR A 108 15.93 -10.41 -9.41
CA THR A 108 17.07 -10.16 -10.30
C THR A 108 17.16 -8.68 -10.68
N GLU A 109 16.73 -8.32 -11.89
CA GLU A 109 16.64 -6.94 -12.37
C GLU A 109 15.16 -6.60 -12.52
N PRO A 110 14.52 -6.03 -11.48
CA PRO A 110 13.07 -5.88 -11.48
C PRO A 110 12.61 -4.89 -12.55
N GLU A 111 11.60 -5.29 -13.31
CA GLU A 111 10.99 -4.46 -14.35
C GLU A 111 9.62 -3.97 -13.89
N ILE A 112 9.36 -2.67 -14.03
CA ILE A 112 8.14 -2.05 -13.51
C ILE A 112 7.26 -1.51 -14.62
N ASN A 113 6.07 -2.08 -14.76
CA ASN A 113 4.99 -1.57 -15.59
C ASN A 113 3.97 -0.79 -14.75
N GLU A 114 3.59 0.40 -15.21
CA GLU A 114 2.60 1.25 -14.56
C GLU A 114 1.62 1.82 -15.58
N GLN A 115 0.34 1.80 -15.23
CA GLN A 115 -0.73 2.40 -16.02
C GLN A 115 -1.60 3.24 -15.10
N LEU A 116 -1.83 4.50 -15.48
CA LEU A 116 -2.74 5.41 -14.80
C LEU A 116 -3.79 5.89 -15.80
N PHE A 117 -5.04 5.76 -15.41
CA PHE A 117 -6.18 6.34 -16.10
C PHE A 117 -6.89 7.33 -15.18
N ILE A 118 -7.28 8.47 -15.74
CA ILE A 118 -8.09 9.50 -15.09
C ILE A 118 -9.33 9.71 -15.94
N ASP A 119 -10.52 9.52 -15.37
CA ASP A 119 -11.80 9.55 -16.07
C ASP A 119 -11.76 8.73 -17.37
N GLU A 120 -11.32 7.47 -17.23
CA GLU A 120 -11.15 6.48 -18.30
C GLU A 120 -10.10 6.81 -19.38
N LYS A 121 -9.47 7.99 -19.33
CA LYS A 121 -8.42 8.40 -20.27
C LYS A 121 -7.04 8.01 -19.74
N PRO A 122 -6.16 7.45 -20.59
CA PRO A 122 -4.80 7.14 -20.17
C PRO A 122 -4.04 8.45 -19.85
N ALA A 123 -3.63 8.60 -18.61
CA ALA A 123 -2.81 9.71 -18.14
C ALA A 123 -1.32 9.33 -18.12
N ILE A 124 -1.00 8.08 -17.78
CA ILE A 124 0.36 7.55 -17.77
C ILE A 124 0.36 6.11 -18.27
N THR A 125 1.36 5.75 -19.09
CA THR A 125 1.64 4.37 -19.44
C THR A 125 3.14 4.20 -19.53
N ARG A 126 3.70 3.35 -18.66
CA ARG A 126 5.09 2.90 -18.70
C ARG A 126 5.09 1.41 -19.02
N ALA A 127 5.78 1.03 -20.10
CA ALA A 127 6.07 -0.38 -20.40
C ALA A 127 6.98 -0.98 -19.32
N LEU A 128 7.29 -2.28 -19.40
CA LEU A 128 8.29 -2.87 -18.51
C LEU A 128 9.63 -2.15 -18.70
N ASP A 129 10.19 -1.66 -17.60
CA ASP A 129 11.39 -0.81 -17.58
C ASP A 129 12.15 -1.06 -16.27
N PRO A 130 13.47 -1.35 -16.28
CA PRO A 130 14.27 -1.64 -15.09
C PRO A 130 14.61 -0.36 -14.30
N VAL A 131 13.58 0.34 -13.83
CA VAL A 131 13.69 1.55 -13.01
C VAL A 131 13.32 1.29 -11.56
N ASP A 132 13.94 2.02 -10.64
CA ASP A 132 13.66 1.85 -9.20
C ASP A 132 12.39 2.61 -8.74
N TYR A 133 12.04 3.71 -9.42
CA TYR A 133 11.01 4.63 -8.95
C TYR A 133 9.68 4.51 -9.69
N SER A 134 8.59 4.69 -8.95
CA SER A 134 7.25 4.85 -9.52
C SER A 134 7.17 6.12 -10.39
N VAL A 135 6.44 6.06 -11.49
CA VAL A 135 6.08 7.22 -12.30
C VAL A 135 5.22 8.22 -11.52
N LEU A 136 4.52 7.79 -10.45
CA LEU A 136 3.82 8.70 -9.54
C LEU A 136 4.78 9.60 -8.75
N PHE A 137 6.09 9.34 -8.79
CA PHE A 137 7.10 10.23 -8.24
C PHE A 137 7.15 11.57 -9.00
N THR A 138 6.86 11.58 -10.31
CA THR A 138 6.84 12.82 -11.11
C THR A 138 5.59 13.66 -10.90
N PHE A 139 4.55 13.09 -10.27
CA PHE A 139 3.29 13.76 -9.97
C PHE A 139 2.98 13.72 -8.46
N PRO A 140 3.88 14.26 -7.60
CA PRO A 140 3.83 14.01 -6.17
C PRO A 140 2.58 14.56 -5.49
N ARG A 141 1.95 15.58 -6.07
CA ARG A 141 0.74 16.24 -5.57
C ARG A 141 -0.56 15.73 -6.18
N SER A 142 -0.53 14.77 -7.10
CA SER A 142 -1.78 14.18 -7.60
C SER A 142 -2.57 13.52 -6.45
N PRO A 143 -3.92 13.58 -6.47
CA PRO A 143 -4.74 12.96 -5.42
C PRO A 143 -4.40 11.49 -5.19
N LEU A 144 -4.18 10.72 -6.26
CA LEU A 144 -3.80 9.31 -6.17
C LEU A 144 -2.41 9.10 -5.56
N SER A 145 -1.39 9.84 -6.02
CA SER A 145 -0.04 9.79 -5.40
C SER A 145 -0.14 10.09 -3.91
N THR A 146 -0.92 11.11 -3.55
CA THR A 146 -1.12 11.52 -2.17
C THR A 146 -1.79 10.41 -1.35
N LEU A 147 -2.85 9.77 -1.86
CA LEU A 147 -3.49 8.63 -1.22
C LEU A 147 -2.49 7.49 -0.96
N LEU A 148 -1.82 7.02 -2.02
CA LEU A 148 -0.97 5.83 -1.94
C LEU A 148 0.28 6.05 -1.08
N LYS A 149 0.87 7.26 -1.10
CA LYS A 149 2.00 7.64 -0.22
C LYS A 149 1.59 7.76 1.25
N ASN A 150 0.32 8.01 1.54
CA ASN A 150 -0.18 8.22 2.89
C ASN A 150 -0.89 7.00 3.49
N VAL A 151 -0.82 5.85 2.84
CA VAL A 151 -1.20 4.58 3.47
C VAL A 151 -0.25 4.31 4.64
N ARG A 152 -0.83 4.12 5.83
CA ARG A 152 -0.10 3.84 7.07
C ARG A 152 -0.68 2.61 7.74
N VAL A 153 0.19 1.67 8.09
CA VAL A 153 -0.18 0.45 8.82
C VAL A 153 0.28 0.56 10.26
N TYR A 154 -0.66 0.38 11.17
CA TYR A 154 -0.45 0.38 12.62
C TYR A 154 -0.64 -1.05 13.16
N ARG A 155 0.30 -1.50 13.99
CA ARG A 155 0.28 -2.78 14.69
C ARG A 155 0.18 -2.48 16.18
N ILE A 156 -1.04 -2.24 16.64
CA ILE A 156 -1.29 -1.79 18.01
C ILE A 156 -0.93 -2.92 18.99
N GLU A 157 0.00 -2.65 19.88
CA GLU A 157 0.37 -3.53 20.98
C GLU A 157 -0.49 -3.20 22.20
N PRO A 158 -1.45 -4.07 22.60
CA PRO A 158 -2.48 -3.70 23.57
C PRO A 158 -1.92 -3.21 24.91
N PHE A 159 -0.91 -3.90 25.45
CA PHE A 159 -0.30 -3.56 26.73
C PHE A 159 0.41 -2.20 26.69
N GLY A 160 1.21 -1.94 25.65
CA GLY A 160 1.91 -0.67 25.48
C GLY A 160 0.98 0.49 25.12
N ALA A 161 -0.10 0.23 24.38
CA ALA A 161 -1.08 1.24 23.99
C ALA A 161 -1.96 1.73 25.17
N SER A 162 -2.12 0.90 26.21
CA SER A 162 -2.84 1.28 27.43
C SER A 162 -1.98 2.03 28.46
N ALA A 163 -0.66 2.03 28.29
CA ALA A 163 0.24 2.69 29.23
C ALA A 163 0.19 4.21 29.06
N PRO A 164 0.28 5.00 30.15
CA PRO A 164 0.47 6.44 30.04
C PRO A 164 1.77 6.71 29.28
N ASP A 165 1.70 7.60 28.30
CA ASP A 165 2.84 7.98 27.46
C ASP A 165 3.95 8.54 28.37
N GLN A 166 5.14 7.96 28.31
CA GLN A 166 6.25 8.32 29.20
C GLN A 166 7.04 9.53 28.69
N SER A 167 6.58 10.21 27.63
CA SER A 167 7.35 11.26 26.95
C SER A 167 6.48 12.39 26.41
N ASP A 168 7.00 13.63 26.50
CA ASP A 168 6.53 14.84 25.78
C ASP A 168 6.78 14.75 24.26
N GLN A 169 6.55 13.59 23.66
CA GLN A 169 6.75 13.38 22.22
C GLN A 169 5.53 13.82 21.42
N ASP A 170 5.79 14.19 20.17
CA ASP A 170 4.79 14.65 19.20
C ASP A 170 3.57 13.71 19.15
N SER A 171 2.45 14.19 19.69
CA SER A 171 1.16 13.50 19.72
C SER A 171 0.34 13.77 18.45
N SER A 172 0.94 14.41 17.44
CA SER A 172 0.24 14.72 16.20
C SER A 172 -0.14 13.48 15.38
N LEU A 173 0.64 12.40 15.53
CA LEU A 173 0.50 11.15 14.80
C LEU A 173 0.58 9.94 15.75
N LEU A 174 -0.22 8.91 15.45
CA LEU A 174 -0.12 7.63 16.15
C LEU A 174 1.22 6.93 15.81
N LYS A 175 1.90 6.42 16.83
CA LYS A 175 3.09 5.56 16.65
C LYS A 175 2.65 4.24 15.99
N ARG A 176 3.52 3.64 15.16
CA ARG A 176 3.20 2.37 14.48
C ARG A 176 2.81 1.24 15.44
N ASN A 177 3.31 1.24 16.68
CA ASN A 177 2.98 0.28 17.73
C ASN A 177 1.80 0.69 18.63
N GLY A 178 1.25 1.90 18.44
CA GLY A 178 0.13 2.42 19.21
C GLY A 178 0.48 2.91 20.63
N HIS A 179 1.75 2.98 21.03
CA HIS A 179 2.12 3.31 22.44
C HIS A 179 1.76 4.74 22.88
N ASN A 180 1.50 5.66 21.94
CA ASN A 180 1.02 7.02 22.26
C ASN A 180 -0.49 7.19 22.01
N LEU A 181 -1.24 6.09 21.92
CA LEU A 181 -2.68 6.13 21.66
C LEU A 181 -3.46 7.03 22.64
N PRO A 182 -3.20 7.02 23.98
CA PRO A 182 -3.92 7.89 24.91
C PRO A 182 -3.69 9.38 24.61
N SER A 183 -2.44 9.77 24.30
CA SER A 183 -2.06 11.15 23.94
C SER A 183 -2.76 11.62 22.66
N VAL A 184 -2.88 10.74 21.66
CA VAL A 184 -3.55 11.05 20.39
C VAL A 184 -5.05 11.22 20.59
N LEU A 185 -5.69 10.35 21.38
CA LEU A 185 -7.14 10.38 21.63
C LEU A 185 -7.55 11.63 22.42
N LYS A 186 -6.77 12.04 23.44
CA LYS A 186 -7.04 13.24 24.25
C LYS A 186 -7.11 14.54 23.42
N ARG A 187 -6.49 14.57 22.24
CA ARG A 187 -6.56 15.72 21.32
C ARG A 187 -7.85 15.75 20.49
N LEU A 188 -8.51 14.60 20.33
CA LEU A 188 -9.74 14.46 19.56
C LEU A 188 -10.99 14.73 20.41
N GLU A 189 -10.83 14.79 21.73
CA GLU A 189 -11.83 15.25 22.71
C GLU A 189 -11.88 16.79 22.77
#